data_AF-A0A4P9Z4V5-F1
#
_entry.id   AF-A0A4P9Z4V5-F1
#
_cell.length_a   1.000
_cell.length_b   1.000
_cell.length_c   1.000
_cell.angle_alpha   90.00
_cell.angle_beta   90.00
_cell.angle_gamma   90.00
#
_symmetry.space_group_name_H-M   'P 1'
#
loop_
_entity.id
_entity.type
_entity.pdbx_description
1 polymer ?
#
loop_
_entity_poly.entity_id
_entity_poly.type
_entity_poly.pdbx_seq_one_letter_code
_entity_poly.pdbx_strand_id
1 'polypeptide(L)'
;MSPPDLAKLLDPEVRKAVRLFPEQPYRAIHQLIRKGLLRHDAASVAGFLLRTRGLDKRNVGRLLSRQENVPVLAAFLERLPAHGIPLPDLLRLLGGHMILPS
;
A
#
# COMPACT_ATOMS: atom_id res chain seq x y z
N MET A 1 10.30 16.64 3.04
CA MET A 1 10.14 15.62 1.98
C MET A 1 8.83 15.88 1.26
N SER A 2 8.86 16.26 -0.02
CA SER A 2 7.64 16.52 -0.80
C SER A 2 6.77 15.25 -0.92
N PRO A 3 5.43 15.36 -0.92
CA PRO A 3 4.56 14.21 -1.12
C PRO A 3 4.80 13.64 -2.54
N PRO A 4 4.75 12.33 -2.76
CA PRO A 4 4.66 11.82 -4.13
C PRO A 4 3.37 12.37 -4.74
N ASP A 5 3.54 13.12 -5.84
CA ASP A 5 2.50 13.90 -6.49
C ASP A 5 1.21 13.09 -6.68
N LEU A 6 0.13 13.58 -6.07
CA LEU A 6 -1.23 13.07 -6.28
C LEU A 6 -1.63 13.05 -7.77
N ALA A 7 -0.97 13.87 -8.60
CA ALA A 7 -1.11 13.85 -10.06
C ALA A 7 -0.77 12.48 -10.69
N LYS A 8 0.16 11.72 -10.10
CA LYS A 8 0.53 10.38 -10.59
C LYS A 8 -0.55 9.32 -10.34
N LEU A 9 -1.52 9.54 -9.44
CA LEU A 9 -2.63 8.62 -9.22
C LEU A 9 -3.68 8.65 -10.36
N LEU A 10 -3.70 9.70 -11.17
CA LEU A 10 -4.54 9.80 -12.38
C LEU A 10 -3.89 9.11 -13.60
N ASP A 11 -2.64 8.70 -13.47
CA ASP A 11 -1.86 8.07 -14.53
C ASP A 11 -2.51 6.74 -15.00
N PRO A 12 -2.70 6.53 -16.31
CA PRO A 12 -3.22 5.28 -16.85
C PRO A 12 -2.43 4.06 -16.39
N GLU A 13 -1.12 4.18 -16.15
CA GLU A 13 -0.28 3.09 -15.66
C GLU A 13 -0.61 2.72 -14.20
N VAL A 14 -0.97 3.68 -13.35
CA VAL A 14 -1.44 3.41 -11.99
C VAL A 14 -2.78 2.68 -12.03
N ARG A 15 -3.71 3.10 -12.88
CA ARG A 15 -4.98 2.38 -13.09
C ARG A 15 -4.76 0.94 -13.57
N LYS A 16 -3.82 0.73 -14.48
CA LYS A 16 -3.45 -0.60 -14.97
C LYS A 16 -2.85 -1.46 -13.85
N ALA A 17 -1.96 -0.88 -13.04
CA ALA A 17 -1.38 -1.55 -11.89
C ALA A 17 -2.45 -1.93 -10.85
N VAL A 18 -3.41 -1.04 -10.55
CA VAL A 18 -4.53 -1.33 -9.63
C VAL A 18 -5.39 -2.49 -10.13
N ARG A 19 -5.65 -2.58 -11.44
CA ARG A 19 -6.39 -3.71 -12.03
C ARG A 19 -5.61 -5.03 -11.98
N LEU A 20 -4.29 -4.97 -12.13
CA LEU A 20 -3.41 -6.14 -12.09
C LEU A 20 -3.13 -6.62 -10.66
N PHE A 21 -3.20 -5.71 -9.68
CA PHE A 21 -2.82 -5.95 -8.30
C PHE A 21 -3.49 -7.16 -7.64
N PRO A 22 -4.80 -7.45 -7.84
CA PRO A 22 -5.46 -8.58 -7.20
C PRO A 22 -4.90 -9.94 -7.61
N GLU A 23 -4.41 -10.06 -8.84
CA GLU A 23 -3.85 -11.31 -9.37
C GLU A 23 -2.32 -11.37 -9.17
N GLN A 24 -1.65 -10.24 -9.39
CA GLN A 24 -0.18 -10.17 -9.46
C GLN A 24 0.35 -8.90 -8.76
N PRO A 25 0.29 -8.82 -7.42
CA PRO A 25 0.62 -7.61 -6.67
C PRO A 25 2.09 -7.18 -6.84
N TYR A 26 3.03 -8.13 -6.84
CA TYR A 26 4.45 -7.85 -7.09
C TYR A 26 4.69 -7.30 -8.49
N ARG A 27 4.00 -7.84 -9.50
CA ARG A 27 4.14 -7.37 -10.88
C ARG A 27 3.59 -5.95 -11.03
N ALA A 28 2.46 -5.66 -10.40
CA ALA A 28 1.88 -4.32 -10.39
C ALA A 28 2.83 -3.30 -9.75
N ILE A 29 3.39 -3.60 -8.58
CA ILE A 29 4.37 -2.73 -7.89
C ILE A 29 5.64 -2.57 -8.74
N HIS A 30 6.18 -3.67 -9.26
CA HIS A 30 7.40 -3.64 -10.07
C HIS A 30 7.21 -2.86 -11.38
N GLN A 31 6.03 -2.90 -12.01
CA GLN A 31 5.73 -2.09 -13.19
C GLN A 31 5.79 -0.60 -12.87
N LEU A 32 5.20 -0.18 -11.75
CA LEU A 32 5.24 1.22 -11.31
C LEU A 32 6.66 1.68 -10.98
N ILE A 33 7.48 0.81 -10.39
CA ILE A 33 8.90 1.07 -10.14
C ILE A 33 9.67 1.26 -11.44
N ARG A 34 9.51 0.33 -12.40
CA ARG A 34 10.18 0.40 -13.71
C ARG A 34 9.80 1.63 -14.51
N LYS A 35 8.59 2.15 -14.33
CA LYS A 35 8.10 3.37 -15.00
C LYS A 35 8.51 4.67 -14.28
N GLY A 36 9.23 4.59 -13.16
CA GLY A 36 9.62 5.75 -12.35
C GLY A 36 8.43 6.41 -11.62
N LEU A 37 7.30 5.72 -11.55
CA LEU A 37 6.08 6.20 -10.88
C LEU A 37 6.09 5.87 -9.38
N LEU A 38 6.85 4.84 -8.99
CA LEU A 38 7.05 4.42 -7.61
C LEU A 38 8.55 4.25 -7.36
N ARG A 39 9.04 4.68 -6.20
CA ARG A 39 10.43 4.38 -5.82
C ARG A 39 10.54 2.96 -5.27
N HIS A 40 11.70 2.34 -5.46
CA HIS A 40 12.00 1.01 -4.94
C HIS A 40 12.42 1.05 -3.47
N ASP A 41 11.54 1.58 -2.62
CA ASP A 41 11.76 1.66 -1.17
C ASP A 41 10.46 1.38 -0.40
N ALA A 42 10.60 0.83 0.80
CA ALA A 42 9.48 0.38 1.62
C ALA A 42 8.48 1.50 1.94
N ALA A 43 8.98 2.70 2.23
CA ALA A 43 8.17 3.88 2.53
C ALA A 43 7.28 4.30 1.35
N SER A 44 7.81 4.21 0.13
CA SER A 44 7.09 4.56 -1.10
C SER A 44 6.04 3.51 -1.43
N VAL A 45 6.37 2.22 -1.31
CA VAL A 45 5.41 1.11 -1.49
C VAL A 45 4.29 1.20 -0.46
N ALA A 46 4.61 1.38 0.83
CA ALA A 46 3.61 1.57 1.88
C ALA A 46 2.69 2.76 1.60
N GLY A 47 3.27 3.89 1.17
CA GLY A 47 2.52 5.07 0.79
C GLY A 47 1.61 4.87 -0.43
N PHE A 48 1.98 4.00 -1.37
CA PHE A 48 1.12 3.58 -2.47
C PHE A 48 -0.06 2.73 -1.98
N LEU A 49 0.20 1.73 -1.14
CA LEU A 49 -0.83 0.84 -0.58
C LEU A 49 -1.88 1.60 0.23
N LEU A 50 -1.46 2.61 1.02
CA LEU A 50 -2.38 3.40 1.85
C LEU A 50 -3.25 4.39 1.06
N ARG A 51 -2.68 5.03 0.04
CA ARG A 51 -3.33 6.18 -0.64
C ARG A 51 -4.06 5.80 -1.93
N THR A 52 -3.75 4.65 -2.51
CA THR A 52 -4.34 4.24 -3.80
C THR A 52 -5.73 3.67 -3.59
N ARG A 53 -6.75 4.41 -4.05
CA ARG A 53 -8.13 3.94 -4.05
C ARG A 53 -8.30 2.78 -5.04
N GLY A 54 -9.14 1.82 -4.68
CA GLY A 54 -9.48 0.68 -5.54
C GLY A 54 -8.53 -0.52 -5.43
N LEU A 55 -7.49 -0.45 -4.60
CA LEU A 55 -6.74 -1.65 -4.23
C LEU A 55 -7.62 -2.59 -3.41
N ASP A 56 -7.59 -3.87 -3.75
CA ASP A 56 -8.29 -4.89 -2.99
C ASP A 56 -7.62 -5.11 -1.62
N LYS A 57 -8.37 -4.84 -0.54
CA LYS A 57 -7.86 -4.86 0.83
C LYS A 57 -7.38 -6.23 1.28
N ARG A 58 -7.96 -7.32 0.74
CA ARG A 58 -7.52 -8.69 1.05
C ARG A 58 -6.15 -8.95 0.46
N ASN A 59 -5.92 -8.55 -0.79
CA ASN A 59 -4.63 -8.66 -1.44
C ASN A 59 -3.57 -7.75 -0.81
N VAL A 60 -3.95 -6.54 -0.34
CA VAL A 60 -3.05 -5.70 0.45
C VAL A 60 -2.60 -6.44 1.71
N GLY A 61 -3.54 -7.01 2.48
CA GLY A 61 -3.19 -7.75 3.69
C GLY A 61 -2.35 -9.00 3.44
N ARG A 62 -2.68 -9.78 2.40
CA ARG A 62 -1.90 -10.94 1.96
C ARG A 62 -0.50 -10.57 1.49
N LEU A 63 -0.32 -9.42 0.84
CA LEU A 63 0.99 -8.93 0.46
C LEU A 63 1.81 -8.57 1.71
N LEU A 64 1.23 -7.78 2.62
CA LEU A 64 1.91 -7.27 3.80
C LEU A 64 2.23 -8.36 4.84
N SER A 65 1.50 -9.48 4.86
CA SER A 65 1.75 -10.58 5.79
C SER A 65 2.94 -11.47 5.42
N ARG A 66 3.52 -11.28 4.23
CA ARG A 66 4.66 -12.08 3.79
C ARG A 66 5.95 -11.59 4.45
N GLN A 67 6.81 -12.53 4.85
CA GLN A 67 8.01 -12.24 5.63
C GLN A 67 8.98 -11.29 4.90
N GLU A 68 9.09 -11.40 3.58
CA GLU A 68 9.91 -10.49 2.77
C GLU A 68 9.38 -9.04 2.74
N ASN A 69 8.12 -8.82 3.11
CA ASN A 69 7.46 -7.51 3.10
C ASN A 69 7.39 -6.87 4.49
N VAL A 70 8.04 -7.44 5.52
CA VAL A 70 8.10 -6.86 6.88
C VAL A 70 8.52 -5.38 6.87
N PRO A 71 9.55 -4.93 6.12
CA PRO A 71 9.90 -3.51 6.06
C PRO A 71 8.77 -2.63 5.50
N VAL A 72 8.00 -3.14 4.54
CA VAL A 72 6.84 -2.44 3.96
C VAL A 72 5.70 -2.36 4.96
N LEU A 73 5.44 -3.45 5.70
CA LEU A 73 4.44 -3.48 6.77
C LEU A 73 4.79 -2.49 7.88
N ALA A 74 6.04 -2.45 8.33
CA ALA A 74 6.49 -1.48 9.34
C ALA A 74 6.24 -0.03 8.86
N ALA A 75 6.69 0.29 7.65
CA ALA A 75 6.48 1.61 7.05
C ALA A 75 4.99 1.94 6.80
N PHE A 76 4.14 0.93 6.63
CA PHE A 76 2.69 1.08 6.49
C PHE A 76 2.05 1.43 7.84
N LEU A 77 2.42 0.72 8.92
CA LEU A 77 1.89 0.95 10.26
C LEU A 77 2.34 2.31 10.83
N GLU A 78 3.59 2.71 10.59
CA GLU A 78 4.11 4.03 11.00
C GLU A 78 3.33 5.21 10.41
N ARG A 79 2.63 4.99 9.29
CA ARG A 79 1.81 6.01 8.63
C ARG A 79 0.38 6.08 9.17
N LEU A 80 -0.04 5.11 9.97
CA LEU A 80 -1.33 5.17 10.65
C LEU A 80 -1.19 6.04 11.90
N PRO A 81 -2.14 6.97 12.17
CA PRO A 81 -2.16 7.74 13.42
C PRO A 81 -2.46 6.82 14.60
N ALA A 82 -1.45 6.13 15.14
CA ALA A 82 -1.58 5.18 16.24
C ALA A 82 -1.45 5.81 17.63
N HIS A 83 -0.94 7.05 17.72
CA HIS A 83 -0.72 7.70 19.01
C HIS A 83 -2.04 8.22 19.61
N GLY A 84 -2.31 7.86 20.86
CA GLY A 84 -3.46 8.35 21.61
C GLY A 84 -4.82 7.76 21.20
N ILE A 85 -4.84 6.77 20.29
CA ILE A 85 -6.08 6.08 19.91
C ILE A 85 -6.23 4.74 20.65
N PRO A 86 -7.43 4.39 21.12
CA PRO A 86 -7.70 3.07 21.68
C PRO A 86 -7.40 1.96 20.67
N LEU A 87 -6.92 0.81 21.15
CA LEU A 87 -6.63 -0.35 20.31
C LEU A 87 -7.81 -0.77 19.40
N PRO A 88 -9.08 -0.79 19.87
CA PRO A 88 -10.21 -1.12 18.99
C PRO A 88 -10.36 -0.16 17.80
N ASP A 89 -10.10 1.13 17.99
CA ASP A 89 -10.20 2.13 16.93
C ASP A 89 -9.01 2.06 15.97
N LEU A 90 -7.82 1.74 16.48
CA LEU A 90 -6.66 1.42 15.65
C LEU A 90 -6.93 0.21 14.76
N LEU A 91 -7.55 -0.85 15.29
CA LEU A 91 -7.89 -2.04 14.52
C LEU A 91 -8.95 -1.75 13.45
N ARG A 92 -9.94 -0.91 13.75
CA ARG A 92 -10.93 -0.44 12.77
C ARG A 92 -10.26 0.37 11.66
N LEU A 93 -9.34 1.27 12.02
CA LEU A 93 -8.57 2.06 11.08
C LEU A 93 -7.72 1.16 10.17
N LEU A 94 -7.02 0.19 10.75
CA LEU A 94 -6.24 -0.81 10.02
C LEU A 94 -7.12 -1.61 9.05
N GLY A 95 -8.29 -2.08 9.52
CA GLY A 95 -9.32 -2.73 8.71
C GLY A 95 -9.86 -1.87 7.56
N GLY A 96 -9.75 -0.55 7.70
CA GLY A 96 -10.04 0.42 6.64
C GLY A 96 -9.09 0.30 5.45
N HIS A 97 -7.85 -0.16 5.64
CA HIS A 97 -6.82 -0.21 4.61
C HIS A 97 -6.42 -1.62 4.17
N MET A 98 -6.56 -2.61 5.06
CA MET A 98 -6.24 -4.00 4.75
C MET A 98 -7.17 -4.95 5.49
N ILE A 99 -7.34 -6.15 4.94
CA ILE A 99 -7.97 -7.26 5.66
C ILE A 99 -6.86 -8.20 6.09
N LEU A 100 -6.78 -8.48 7.40
CA LEU A 100 -5.81 -9.44 7.92
C LEU A 100 -6.00 -10.79 7.22
N PRO A 101 -4.91 -11.45 6.79
CA PRO A 101 -5.00 -12.79 6.28
C PRO A 101 -5.49 -13.72 7.40
N SER A 102 -6.37 -14.65 7.01
CA SER A 102 -6.82 -15.79 7.81
C SER A 102 -5.74 -16.85 7.93
#